data_AF-V2XYI1-F1
#
_entry.id   AF-V2XYI1-F1
#
_cell.length_a   1.000
_cell.length_b   1.000
_cell.length_c   1.000
_cell.angle_alpha   90.00
_cell.angle_beta   90.00
_cell.angle_gamma   90.00
#
_symmetry.space_group_name_H-M   'P 1'
#
loop_
_entity.id
_entity.type
_entity.pdbx_description
1 polymer ?
#
loop_
_entity_poly.entity_id
_entity_poly.type
_entity_poly.pdbx_seq_one_letter_code
_entity_poly.pdbx_strand_id
1 'polypeptide(L)'
;MDTTSLRIMHHFTTVAYTSYFSDPVAASAIRNTLPQLSWQNPHLLHAVLSCTALHLGRLYPKDSEPNWLYRASAHRKAAIDALPSATNSDAKYLTIGCFTIYTVSSSLSSSPENIFSLITSMYNVWSALEDQRGFVNQKLKDLDPFLLNLPEDSAVKALGHLQRIYDPSTPDLGSESEDLSDPDIRAAYRRAVKALYIAYPFSQMGIESKSVVLWPAFFGKKYSALLNERRQRALVVLYYYLEMLRGMSDRCWWVSDAAKCQDYVYGLLDVGWRGWLLDVTENPNANSMRRLTY
;
A
#
# COMPACT_ATOMS: atom_id res chain seq x y z
N MET A 1 -22.23 -15.76 -17.01
CA MET A 1 -22.01 -14.45 -16.37
C MET A 1 -23.33 -13.68 -16.40
N ASP A 2 -23.82 -13.18 -15.27
CA ASP A 2 -25.12 -12.50 -15.18
C ASP A 2 -25.05 -11.02 -15.62
N THR A 3 -26.20 -10.36 -15.83
CA THR A 3 -26.27 -8.94 -16.24
C THR A 3 -25.58 -8.01 -15.24
N THR A 4 -25.64 -8.33 -13.94
CA THR A 4 -24.97 -7.56 -12.89
C THR A 4 -23.46 -7.61 -13.04
N SER A 5 -22.89 -8.78 -13.30
CA SER A 5 -21.46 -8.97 -13.55
C SER A 5 -21.00 -8.21 -14.79
N LEU A 6 -21.83 -8.16 -15.85
CA LEU A 6 -21.57 -7.33 -17.03
C LEU A 6 -21.55 -5.83 -16.69
N ARG A 7 -22.50 -5.34 -15.87
CA ARG A 7 -22.51 -3.94 -15.39
C ARG A 7 -21.25 -3.61 -14.58
N ILE A 8 -20.82 -4.53 -13.71
CA ILE A 8 -19.59 -4.38 -12.93
C ILE A 8 -18.38 -4.32 -13.86
N MET A 9 -18.23 -5.25 -14.81
CA MET A 9 -17.12 -5.23 -15.77
C MET A 9 -17.14 -3.98 -16.67
N HIS A 10 -18.32 -3.50 -17.06
CA HIS A 10 -18.45 -2.24 -17.78
C HIS A 10 -17.96 -1.06 -16.94
N HIS A 11 -18.33 -0.99 -15.65
CA HIS A 11 -17.82 0.03 -14.74
C HIS A 11 -16.29 -0.06 -14.56
N PHE A 12 -15.72 -1.26 -14.53
CA PHE A 12 -14.27 -1.44 -14.51
C PHE A 12 -13.62 -0.77 -15.73
N THR A 13 -14.05 -1.16 -16.93
CA THR A 13 -13.45 -0.72 -18.19
C THR A 13 -13.73 0.74 -18.56
N THR A 14 -14.62 1.43 -17.86
CA THR A 14 -14.97 2.83 -18.14
C THR A 14 -14.58 3.80 -17.02
N VAL A 15 -14.51 3.32 -15.78
CA VAL A 15 -14.27 4.16 -14.60
C VAL A 15 -13.19 3.57 -13.70
N ALA A 16 -13.36 2.34 -13.18
CA ALA A 16 -12.53 1.89 -12.07
C ALA A 16 -11.06 1.61 -12.44
N TYR A 17 -10.76 1.34 -13.71
CA TYR A 17 -9.40 0.98 -14.15
C TYR A 17 -8.35 2.07 -13.87
N THR A 18 -8.74 3.35 -13.89
CA THR A 18 -7.83 4.48 -13.62
C THR A 18 -7.42 4.58 -12.16
N SER A 19 -8.14 3.92 -11.25
CA SER A 19 -7.79 3.92 -9.83
C SER A 19 -6.62 2.99 -9.48
N TYR A 20 -6.21 2.11 -10.41
CA TYR A 20 -5.07 1.20 -10.25
C TYR A 20 -3.75 1.87 -10.65
N PHE A 21 -3.80 2.74 -11.65
CA PHE A 21 -2.68 3.48 -12.22
C PHE A 21 -3.21 4.81 -12.77
N SER A 22 -2.65 5.93 -12.31
CA SER A 22 -2.96 7.24 -12.90
C SER A 22 -2.18 7.51 -14.18
N ASP A 23 -1.08 6.79 -14.43
CA ASP A 23 -0.32 6.87 -15.69
C ASP A 23 -1.21 6.39 -16.86
N PRO A 24 -1.40 7.19 -17.92
CA PRO A 24 -2.31 6.83 -19.02
C PRO A 24 -1.92 5.55 -19.76
N VAL A 25 -0.62 5.25 -19.88
CA VAL A 25 -0.13 4.07 -20.60
C VAL A 25 -0.43 2.81 -19.79
N ALA A 26 -0.08 2.81 -18.50
CA ALA A 26 -0.37 1.74 -17.55
C ALA A 26 -1.88 1.52 -17.39
N ALA A 27 -2.65 2.60 -17.26
CA ALA A 27 -4.11 2.55 -17.18
C ALA A 27 -4.73 1.94 -18.46
N SER A 28 -4.26 2.34 -19.63
CA SER A 28 -4.72 1.76 -20.91
C SER A 28 -4.37 0.27 -21.04
N ALA A 29 -3.17 -0.12 -20.58
CA ALA A 29 -2.73 -1.51 -20.58
C ALA A 29 -3.64 -2.37 -19.68
N ILE A 30 -3.95 -1.93 -18.46
CA ILE A 30 -4.79 -2.70 -17.54
C ILE A 30 -6.25 -2.73 -17.99
N ARG A 31 -6.78 -1.62 -18.54
CA ARG A 31 -8.17 -1.52 -19.04
C ARG A 31 -8.53 -2.65 -19.99
N ASN A 32 -7.60 -3.01 -20.89
CA ASN A 32 -7.85 -3.99 -21.94
C ASN A 32 -7.31 -5.38 -21.59
N THR A 33 -6.10 -5.45 -21.03
CA THR A 33 -5.40 -6.72 -20.82
C THR A 33 -6.04 -7.56 -19.73
N LEU A 34 -6.47 -6.92 -18.64
CA LEU A 34 -7.00 -7.63 -17.48
C LEU A 34 -8.38 -8.29 -17.79
N PRO A 35 -9.34 -7.64 -18.47
CA PRO A 35 -10.56 -8.31 -18.91
C PRO A 35 -10.30 -9.45 -19.90
N GLN A 36 -9.40 -9.25 -20.87
CA GLN A 36 -9.04 -10.29 -21.85
C GLN A 36 -8.44 -11.52 -21.17
N LEU A 37 -7.50 -11.32 -20.24
CA LEU A 37 -6.90 -12.41 -19.48
C LEU A 37 -7.92 -13.12 -18.59
N SER A 38 -8.91 -12.39 -18.07
CA SER A 38 -9.95 -12.95 -17.20
C SER A 38 -10.88 -13.95 -17.90
N TRP A 39 -11.02 -13.90 -19.24
CA TRP A 39 -11.91 -14.79 -19.99
C TRP A 39 -11.61 -16.28 -19.79
N GLN A 40 -10.34 -16.62 -19.59
CA GLN A 40 -9.88 -18.00 -19.37
C GLN A 40 -9.45 -18.25 -17.92
N ASN A 41 -9.57 -17.26 -17.04
CA ASN A 41 -9.07 -17.30 -15.67
C ASN A 41 -10.19 -16.88 -14.70
N PRO A 42 -11.06 -17.81 -14.26
CA PRO A 42 -12.22 -17.50 -13.41
C PRO A 42 -11.86 -16.79 -12.10
N HIS A 43 -10.73 -17.16 -11.49
CA HIS A 43 -10.21 -16.51 -10.28
C HIS A 43 -9.94 -15.02 -10.52
N LEU A 44 -9.29 -14.67 -11.64
CA LEU A 44 -9.04 -13.28 -12.02
C LEU A 44 -10.34 -12.54 -12.34
N LEU A 45 -11.24 -13.15 -13.10
CA LEU A 45 -12.54 -12.55 -13.42
C LEU A 45 -13.28 -12.16 -12.14
N HIS A 46 -13.41 -13.08 -11.21
CA HIS A 46 -14.08 -12.82 -9.94
C HIS A 46 -13.32 -11.82 -9.07
N ALA A 47 -11.99 -11.81 -9.07
CA ALA A 47 -11.22 -10.83 -8.31
C ALA A 47 -11.45 -9.39 -8.81
N VAL A 48 -11.50 -9.20 -10.13
CA VAL A 48 -11.76 -7.90 -10.76
C VAL A 48 -13.18 -7.43 -10.49
N LEU A 49 -14.15 -8.32 -10.63
CA LEU A 49 -15.54 -8.03 -10.30
C LEU A 49 -15.70 -7.70 -8.81
N SER A 50 -14.96 -8.37 -7.92
CA SER A 50 -15.01 -8.11 -6.48
C SER A 50 -14.54 -6.70 -6.13
N CYS A 51 -13.41 -6.24 -6.68
CA CYS A 51 -12.88 -4.90 -6.43
C CYS A 51 -13.78 -3.83 -7.03
N THR A 52 -14.28 -4.09 -8.24
CA THR A 52 -15.12 -3.12 -8.95
C THR A 52 -16.50 -3.00 -8.31
N ALA A 53 -17.08 -4.09 -7.83
CA ALA A 53 -18.30 -4.06 -7.02
C ALA A 53 -18.06 -3.36 -5.68
N LEU A 54 -16.89 -3.52 -5.06
CA LEU A 54 -16.55 -2.77 -3.85
C LEU A 54 -16.52 -1.27 -4.13
N HIS A 55 -15.91 -0.85 -5.25
CA HIS A 55 -15.91 0.55 -5.68
C HIS A 55 -17.33 1.10 -5.86
N LEU A 56 -18.19 0.37 -6.57
CA LEU A 56 -19.61 0.71 -6.71
C LEU A 56 -20.30 0.85 -5.34
N GLY A 57 -20.00 -0.04 -4.39
CA GLY A 57 -20.51 0.04 -3.02
C GLY A 57 -19.97 1.21 -2.20
N ARG A 58 -18.92 1.91 -2.66
CA ARG A 58 -18.47 3.19 -2.09
C ARG A 58 -19.14 4.40 -2.73
N LEU A 59 -19.50 4.30 -4.01
CA LEU A 59 -20.13 5.38 -4.76
C LEU A 59 -21.64 5.48 -4.50
N TYR A 60 -22.31 4.35 -4.30
CA TYR A 60 -23.76 4.30 -4.12
C TYR A 60 -24.16 4.08 -2.64
N PRO A 61 -25.33 4.58 -2.23
CA PRO A 61 -25.87 4.31 -0.89
C PRO A 61 -25.99 2.81 -0.59
N LYS A 62 -25.87 2.43 0.68
CA LYS A 62 -25.92 1.02 1.10
C LYS A 62 -27.22 0.29 0.70
N ASP A 63 -28.32 1.04 0.62
CA ASP A 63 -29.64 0.51 0.26
C ASP A 63 -29.89 0.50 -1.26
N SER A 64 -28.88 0.82 -2.08
CA SER A 64 -28.99 0.75 -3.54
C SER A 64 -29.10 -0.70 -4.02
N GLU A 65 -29.94 -0.92 -5.04
CA GLU A 65 -30.04 -2.21 -5.73
C GLU A 65 -29.20 -2.22 -7.03
N PRO A 66 -28.37 -3.26 -7.27
CA PRO A 66 -28.11 -4.41 -6.39
C PRO A 66 -27.21 -4.03 -5.20
N ASN A 67 -27.31 -4.80 -4.10
CA ASN A 67 -26.38 -4.68 -2.97
C ASN A 67 -24.93 -4.94 -3.40
N TRP A 68 -24.19 -3.87 -3.67
CA TRP A 68 -22.84 -3.92 -4.23
C TRP A 68 -21.81 -4.53 -3.28
N LEU A 69 -21.92 -4.27 -1.97
CA LEU A 69 -21.01 -4.82 -0.97
C LEU A 69 -21.17 -6.34 -0.86
N TYR A 70 -22.41 -6.84 -0.91
CA TYR A 70 -22.68 -8.27 -0.98
C TYR A 70 -22.08 -8.88 -2.25
N ARG A 71 -22.28 -8.25 -3.42
CA ARG A 71 -21.70 -8.71 -4.70
C ARG A 71 -20.18 -8.73 -4.66
N ALA A 72 -19.56 -7.71 -4.06
CA ALA A 72 -18.12 -7.63 -3.88
C ALA A 72 -17.59 -8.82 -3.06
N SER A 73 -18.21 -9.10 -1.92
CA SER A 73 -17.83 -10.22 -1.05
C SER A 73 -18.07 -11.59 -1.71
N ALA A 74 -19.21 -11.76 -2.39
CA ALA A 74 -19.54 -12.99 -3.11
C ALA A 74 -18.54 -13.29 -4.24
N HIS A 75 -18.17 -12.29 -5.03
CA HIS A 75 -17.13 -12.46 -6.05
C HIS A 75 -15.75 -12.69 -5.44
N ARG A 76 -15.41 -12.04 -4.32
CA ARG A 76 -14.14 -12.32 -3.62
C ARG A 76 -14.08 -13.78 -3.17
N LYS A 77 -15.16 -14.31 -2.61
CA LYS A 77 -15.25 -15.73 -2.23
C LYS A 77 -15.07 -16.65 -3.44
N ALA A 78 -15.80 -16.40 -4.53
CA ALA A 78 -15.69 -17.20 -5.75
C ALA A 78 -14.28 -17.16 -6.36
N ALA A 79 -13.59 -16.01 -6.28
CA ALA A 79 -12.20 -15.89 -6.72
C ALA A 79 -11.24 -16.76 -5.89
N ILE A 80 -11.42 -16.79 -4.57
CA ILE A 80 -10.65 -17.63 -3.65
C ILE A 80 -10.89 -19.11 -3.95
N ASP A 81 -12.16 -19.51 -4.11
CA ASP A 81 -12.54 -20.90 -4.39
C ASP A 81 -11.96 -21.38 -5.75
N ALA A 82 -11.78 -20.47 -6.72
CA ALA A 82 -11.21 -20.76 -8.03
C ALA A 82 -9.67 -20.65 -8.11
N LEU A 83 -9.00 -20.10 -7.08
CA LEU A 83 -7.55 -19.85 -7.12
C LEU A 83 -6.68 -21.13 -7.13
N PRO A 84 -7.04 -22.23 -6.42
CA PRO A 84 -6.23 -23.45 -6.41
C PRO A 84 -6.05 -24.11 -7.77
N SER A 85 -7.00 -23.92 -8.71
CA SER A 85 -6.91 -24.47 -10.07
C SER A 85 -6.20 -23.54 -11.06
N ALA A 86 -5.72 -22.38 -10.61
CA ALA A 86 -5.05 -21.43 -11.48
C ALA A 86 -3.71 -22.00 -11.98
N THR A 87 -3.46 -21.88 -13.28
CA THR A 87 -2.21 -22.30 -13.93
C THR A 87 -1.42 -21.12 -14.49
N ASN A 88 -2.11 -20.08 -14.96
CA ASN A 88 -1.48 -18.87 -15.50
C ASN A 88 -0.90 -17.98 -14.39
N SER A 89 0.41 -17.75 -14.42
CA SER A 89 1.13 -16.94 -13.42
C SER A 89 0.70 -15.48 -13.39
N ASP A 90 0.53 -14.85 -14.56
CA ASP A 90 0.12 -13.45 -14.67
C ASP A 90 -1.27 -13.24 -14.08
N ALA A 91 -2.19 -14.18 -14.33
CA ALA A 91 -3.55 -14.12 -13.80
C ALA A 91 -3.58 -14.30 -12.27
N LYS A 92 -2.76 -15.20 -11.72
CA LYS A 92 -2.57 -15.32 -10.27
C LYS A 92 -2.08 -14.02 -9.66
N TYR A 93 -1.05 -13.43 -10.27
CA TYR A 93 -0.43 -12.22 -9.77
C TYR A 93 -1.38 -11.02 -9.79
N LEU A 94 -2.13 -10.82 -10.89
CA LEU A 94 -3.17 -9.80 -10.98
C LEU A 94 -4.33 -10.04 -10.00
N THR A 95 -4.65 -11.31 -9.72
CA THR A 95 -5.66 -11.67 -8.71
C THR A 95 -5.22 -11.23 -7.32
N ILE A 96 -3.95 -11.45 -6.96
CA ILE A 96 -3.37 -10.99 -5.70
C ILE A 96 -3.37 -9.46 -5.61
N GLY A 97 -3.05 -8.76 -6.71
CA GLY A 97 -3.16 -7.31 -6.82
C GLY A 97 -4.58 -6.80 -6.55
N CYS A 98 -5.58 -7.42 -7.19
CA CYS A 98 -7.00 -7.12 -6.93
C CYS A 98 -7.34 -7.35 -5.45
N PHE A 99 -6.99 -8.50 -4.88
CA PHE A 99 -7.24 -8.77 -3.46
C PHE A 99 -6.56 -7.79 -2.53
N THR A 100 -5.38 -7.28 -2.89
CA THR A 100 -4.68 -6.25 -2.12
C THR A 100 -5.49 -4.96 -2.08
N ILE A 101 -5.94 -4.45 -3.24
CA ILE A 101 -6.79 -3.24 -3.31
C ILE A 101 -8.09 -3.40 -2.52
N TYR A 102 -8.76 -4.54 -2.69
CA TYR A 102 -9.95 -4.86 -1.90
C TYR A 102 -9.65 -4.81 -0.41
N THR A 103 -8.58 -5.49 0.03
CA THR A 103 -8.24 -5.63 1.45
C THR A 103 -7.85 -4.28 2.06
N VAL A 104 -7.07 -3.47 1.36
CA VAL A 104 -6.73 -2.10 1.77
C VAL A 104 -8.01 -1.28 1.97
N SER A 105 -8.88 -1.20 0.96
CA SER A 105 -10.13 -0.43 1.08
C SER A 105 -11.01 -0.94 2.22
N SER A 106 -11.22 -2.25 2.32
CA SER A 106 -12.09 -2.81 3.37
C SER A 106 -11.54 -2.57 4.76
N SER A 107 -10.22 -2.74 4.97
CA SER A 107 -9.59 -2.58 6.28
C SER A 107 -9.61 -1.13 6.74
N LEU A 108 -9.19 -0.20 5.88
CA LEU A 108 -9.14 1.23 6.22
C LEU A 108 -10.53 1.79 6.54
N SER A 109 -11.56 1.41 5.77
CA SER A 109 -12.92 1.91 6.03
C SER A 109 -13.62 1.26 7.22
N SER A 110 -13.24 0.05 7.62
CA SER A 110 -13.97 -0.67 8.68
C SER A 110 -13.60 -0.18 10.08
N SER A 111 -12.30 0.00 10.33
CA SER A 111 -11.79 0.55 11.60
C SER A 111 -10.32 0.94 11.41
N PRO A 112 -9.86 2.08 11.95
CA PRO A 112 -8.46 2.46 11.88
C PRO A 112 -7.53 1.47 12.60
N GLU A 113 -8.03 0.71 13.58
CA GLU A 113 -7.26 -0.31 14.30
C GLU A 113 -6.80 -1.46 13.40
N ASN A 114 -7.51 -1.71 12.29
CA ASN A 114 -7.17 -2.75 11.33
C ASN A 114 -5.89 -2.46 10.54
N ILE A 115 -5.27 -1.28 10.70
CA ILE A 115 -4.03 -0.96 10.00
C ILE A 115 -2.92 -1.96 10.31
N PHE A 116 -2.78 -2.41 11.56
CA PHE A 116 -1.71 -3.34 11.95
C PHE A 116 -1.87 -4.73 11.32
N SER A 117 -3.10 -5.26 11.31
CA SER A 117 -3.41 -6.54 10.68
C SER A 117 -3.32 -6.46 9.15
N LEU A 118 -3.73 -5.33 8.56
CA LEU A 118 -3.56 -5.05 7.14
C LEU A 118 -2.08 -5.08 6.74
N ILE A 119 -1.23 -4.30 7.41
CA ILE A 119 0.20 -4.21 7.09
C ILE A 119 0.90 -5.56 7.27
N THR A 120 0.57 -6.30 8.34
CA THR A 120 1.09 -7.65 8.56
C THR A 120 0.68 -8.62 7.45
N SER A 121 -0.59 -8.56 7.03
CA SER A 121 -1.10 -9.40 5.94
C SER A 121 -0.44 -9.07 4.61
N MET A 122 -0.26 -7.78 4.31
CA MET A 122 0.44 -7.33 3.10
C MET A 122 1.90 -7.78 3.10
N TYR A 123 2.61 -7.67 4.23
CA TYR A 123 3.96 -8.21 4.35
C TYR A 123 4.01 -9.72 4.06
N ASN A 124 3.19 -10.52 4.74
CA ASN A 124 3.18 -11.97 4.57
C ASN A 124 2.91 -12.40 3.12
N VAL A 125 2.02 -11.70 2.41
CA VAL A 125 1.70 -11.99 1.01
C VAL A 125 2.81 -11.53 0.09
N TRP A 126 3.22 -10.26 0.18
CA TRP A 126 4.08 -9.64 -0.82
C TRP A 126 5.56 -9.96 -0.61
N SER A 127 6.03 -10.21 0.62
CA SER A 127 7.40 -10.68 0.84
C SER A 127 7.62 -12.10 0.30
N ALA A 128 6.58 -12.95 0.32
CA ALA A 128 6.65 -14.30 -0.25
C ALA A 128 6.69 -14.29 -1.80
N LEU A 129 6.34 -13.17 -2.42
CA LEU A 129 6.32 -12.99 -3.87
C LEU A 129 7.52 -12.19 -4.39
N GLU A 130 8.42 -11.76 -3.51
CA GLU A 130 9.62 -10.98 -3.87
C GLU A 130 10.49 -11.70 -4.93
N ASP A 131 10.55 -13.04 -4.85
CA ASP A 131 11.31 -13.89 -5.76
C ASP A 131 10.52 -14.28 -7.03
N GLN A 132 9.20 -14.07 -7.06
CA GLN A 132 8.34 -14.37 -8.21
C GLN A 132 8.24 -13.15 -9.14
N ARG A 133 9.38 -12.78 -9.73
CA ARG A 133 9.50 -11.57 -10.56
C ARG A 133 8.97 -11.77 -11.98
N GLY A 134 8.30 -10.74 -12.48
CA GLY A 134 8.02 -10.55 -13.89
C GLY A 134 6.71 -11.16 -14.34
N PHE A 135 5.88 -10.33 -14.95
CA PHE A 135 4.82 -10.82 -15.84
C PHE A 135 5.43 -11.48 -17.07
N VAL A 136 4.87 -12.62 -17.47
CA VAL A 136 5.20 -13.30 -18.73
C VAL A 136 4.70 -12.47 -19.91
N ASN A 137 3.52 -11.85 -19.76
CA ASN A 137 2.97 -10.94 -20.75
C ASN A 137 3.73 -9.61 -20.78
N GLN A 138 4.36 -9.32 -21.92
CA GLN A 138 5.15 -8.11 -22.13
C GLN A 138 4.36 -6.81 -21.91
N LYS A 139 3.05 -6.80 -22.17
CA LYS A 139 2.20 -5.61 -21.94
C LYS A 139 2.00 -5.28 -20.46
N LEU A 140 2.26 -6.25 -19.58
CA LEU A 140 2.12 -6.10 -18.13
C LEU A 140 3.47 -5.89 -17.44
N LYS A 141 4.59 -6.05 -18.14
CA LYS A 141 5.93 -6.02 -17.56
C LYS A 141 6.19 -4.74 -16.75
N ASP A 142 5.78 -3.60 -17.29
CA ASP A 142 5.96 -2.30 -16.61
C ASP A 142 5.02 -2.12 -15.41
N LEU A 143 4.02 -2.98 -15.25
CA LEU A 143 3.12 -2.99 -14.09
C LEU A 143 3.64 -3.84 -12.93
N ASP A 144 4.72 -4.61 -13.12
CA ASP A 144 5.34 -5.40 -12.06
C ASP A 144 5.84 -4.47 -10.93
N PRO A 145 5.31 -4.59 -9.69
CA PRO A 145 5.76 -3.78 -8.57
C PRO A 145 7.23 -3.97 -8.22
N PHE A 146 7.82 -5.14 -8.51
CA PHE A 146 9.23 -5.42 -8.23
C PHE A 146 10.19 -4.97 -9.34
N LEU A 147 9.67 -4.42 -10.44
CA LEU A 147 10.47 -3.77 -11.47
C LEU A 147 10.76 -2.32 -11.06
N LEU A 148 11.94 -2.11 -10.46
CA LEU A 148 12.38 -0.83 -9.93
C LEU A 148 13.14 -0.02 -10.99
N ASN A 149 12.44 0.88 -11.67
CA ASN A 149 13.04 1.89 -12.57
C ASN A 149 13.00 3.26 -11.89
N LEU A 150 13.80 3.43 -10.84
CA LEU A 150 13.78 4.63 -9.99
C LEU A 150 14.55 5.79 -10.63
N PRO A 151 13.98 7.02 -10.71
CA PRO A 151 14.76 8.24 -10.87
C PRO A 151 15.51 8.52 -9.56
N GLU A 152 16.84 8.68 -9.63
CA GLU A 152 17.73 8.41 -8.51
C GLU A 152 17.76 9.45 -7.35
N ASP A 153 17.11 10.63 -7.45
CA ASP A 153 17.51 11.75 -6.56
C ASP A 153 16.42 12.52 -5.76
N SER A 154 15.13 12.47 -6.13
CA SER A 154 14.14 13.40 -5.52
C SER A 154 13.51 12.90 -4.22
N ALA A 155 13.15 11.61 -4.12
CA ALA A 155 12.47 11.07 -2.93
C ALA A 155 13.40 10.86 -1.72
N VAL A 156 14.69 10.62 -1.96
CA VAL A 156 15.69 10.50 -0.88
C VAL A 156 15.79 11.80 -0.09
N LYS A 157 15.57 12.95 -0.72
CA LYS A 157 15.55 14.26 -0.04
C LYS A 157 14.28 14.49 0.77
N ALA A 158 13.10 14.17 0.22
CA ALA A 158 11.81 14.46 0.85
C ALA A 158 11.60 13.73 2.20
N LEU A 159 12.20 12.55 2.36
CA LEU A 159 12.06 11.74 3.57
C LEU A 159 13.37 11.59 4.35
N GLY A 160 14.40 12.39 4.04
CA GLY A 160 15.75 12.25 4.60
C GLY A 160 15.83 12.38 6.12
N HIS A 161 14.87 13.05 6.76
CA HIS A 161 14.77 13.14 8.23
C HIS A 161 14.47 11.80 8.90
N LEU A 162 13.85 10.84 8.19
CA LEU A 162 13.58 9.49 8.73
C LEU A 162 14.86 8.71 9.05
N GLN A 163 16.02 9.16 8.54
CA GLN A 163 17.31 8.60 8.93
C GLN A 163 17.56 8.70 10.44
N ARG A 164 17.00 9.72 11.10
CA ARG A 164 17.09 9.92 12.56
C ARG A 164 16.39 8.82 13.35
N ILE A 165 15.42 8.11 12.77
CA ILE A 165 14.69 7.04 13.46
C ILE A 165 15.63 5.89 13.87
N TYR A 166 16.71 5.66 13.12
CA TYR A 166 17.68 4.60 13.41
C TYR A 166 19.09 5.14 13.68
N ASP A 167 19.23 6.44 13.91
CA ASP A 167 20.49 7.08 14.28
C ASP A 167 20.67 6.99 15.81
N PRO A 168 21.73 6.30 16.30
CA PRO A 168 21.99 6.18 17.74
C PRO A 168 22.25 7.53 18.44
N SER A 169 22.64 8.56 17.69
CA SER A 169 22.92 9.89 18.22
C SER A 169 21.68 10.78 18.35
N THR A 170 20.50 10.26 18.01
CA THR A 170 19.24 11.02 18.14
C THR A 170 18.92 11.23 19.62
N PRO A 171 18.62 12.46 20.07
CA PRO A 171 18.26 12.72 21.46
C PRO A 171 17.11 11.81 21.88
N ASP A 172 17.12 11.37 23.13
CA ASP A 172 16.05 10.55 23.68
C ASP A 172 14.74 11.35 23.65
N LEU A 173 13.88 11.03 22.68
CA LEU A 173 12.63 11.74 22.40
C LEU A 173 11.47 11.23 23.28
N GLY A 174 11.71 10.33 24.23
CA GLY A 174 10.67 9.80 25.10
C GLY A 174 11.12 8.61 25.95
N SER A 175 10.17 7.91 26.58
CA SER A 175 10.44 6.69 27.36
C SER A 175 10.69 5.49 26.43
N GLU A 176 11.76 5.53 25.65
CA GLU A 176 12.06 4.42 24.75
C GLU A 176 12.68 3.25 25.50
N SER A 177 11.96 2.13 25.51
CA SER A 177 12.48 0.84 26.02
C SER A 177 13.43 0.15 25.01
N GLU A 178 13.63 0.72 23.82
CA GLU A 178 14.41 0.11 22.74
C GLU A 178 15.84 0.63 22.70
N ASP A 179 16.76 -0.25 23.06
CA ASP A 179 18.17 0.03 22.93
C ASP A 179 18.61 -0.05 21.46
N LEU A 180 18.79 1.10 20.79
CA LEU A 180 19.44 1.17 19.47
C LEU A 180 20.89 0.66 19.49
N SER A 181 21.44 0.31 20.66
CA SER A 181 22.67 -0.48 20.74
C SER A 181 22.50 -1.84 20.08
N ASP A 182 21.28 -2.42 20.06
CA ASP A 182 20.99 -3.66 19.35
C ASP A 182 21.11 -3.43 17.82
N PRO A 183 22.12 -4.02 17.17
CA PRO A 183 22.34 -3.85 15.74
C PRO A 183 21.18 -4.37 14.89
N ASP A 184 20.41 -5.36 15.37
CA ASP A 184 19.31 -5.97 14.63
C ASP A 184 18.07 -5.07 14.62
N ILE A 185 17.74 -4.44 15.76
CA ILE A 185 16.65 -3.45 15.84
C ILE A 185 16.95 -2.26 14.93
N ARG A 186 18.19 -1.74 15.01
CA ARG A 186 18.63 -0.64 14.16
C ARG A 186 18.62 -1.01 12.67
N ALA A 187 19.04 -2.21 12.32
CA ALA A 187 18.99 -2.71 10.94
C ALA A 187 17.55 -2.84 10.44
N ALA A 188 16.62 -3.28 11.29
CA ALA A 188 15.20 -3.39 10.96
C ALA A 188 14.59 -2.02 10.62
N TYR A 189 14.79 -1.00 11.45
CA TYR A 189 14.31 0.36 11.15
C TYR A 189 14.96 0.94 9.90
N ARG A 190 16.28 0.76 9.74
CA ARG A 190 16.99 1.20 8.52
C ARG A 190 16.39 0.56 7.27
N ARG A 191 16.08 -0.74 7.31
CA ARG A 191 15.46 -1.47 6.20
C ARG A 191 14.08 -0.93 5.89
N ALA A 192 13.22 -0.74 6.91
CA ALA A 192 11.87 -0.22 6.74
C ALA A 192 11.85 1.22 6.16
N VAL A 193 12.74 2.08 6.62
CA VAL A 193 12.88 3.45 6.09
C VAL A 193 13.37 3.44 4.64
N LYS A 194 14.38 2.62 4.31
CA LYS A 194 14.85 2.46 2.92
C LYS A 194 13.76 1.92 1.99
N ALA A 195 12.96 0.96 2.46
CA ALA A 195 11.82 0.46 1.71
C ALA A 195 10.81 1.57 1.40
N LEU A 196 10.62 2.52 2.33
CA LEU A 196 9.71 3.65 2.12
C LEU A 196 10.28 4.64 1.10
N TYR A 197 11.59 4.89 1.13
CA TYR A 197 12.27 5.71 0.10
C TYR A 197 12.12 5.12 -1.30
N ILE A 198 12.14 3.79 -1.42
CA ILE A 198 11.92 3.09 -2.69
C ILE A 198 10.46 3.22 -3.14
N ALA A 199 9.51 3.09 -2.21
CA ALA A 199 8.08 3.12 -2.52
C ALA A 199 7.56 4.53 -2.87
N TYR A 200 8.05 5.56 -2.19
CA TYR A 200 7.51 6.92 -2.25
C TYR A 200 7.46 7.53 -3.67
N PRO A 201 8.52 7.47 -4.51
CA PRO A 201 8.47 7.98 -5.89
C PRO A 201 7.28 7.46 -6.69
N PHE A 202 6.95 6.18 -6.57
CA PHE A 202 5.88 5.56 -7.34
C PHE A 202 4.49 6.11 -6.99
N SER A 203 4.30 6.65 -5.77
CA SER A 203 3.06 7.36 -5.40
C SER A 203 2.83 8.65 -6.18
N GLN A 204 3.90 9.23 -6.75
CA GLN A 204 3.89 10.49 -7.49
C GLN A 204 3.95 10.31 -9.01
N MET A 205 4.32 9.11 -9.48
CA MET A 205 4.57 8.82 -10.90
C MET A 205 3.37 8.19 -11.63
N GLY A 206 2.18 8.17 -11.02
CA GLY A 206 1.00 7.54 -11.61
C GLY A 206 1.02 6.01 -11.61
N ILE A 207 1.89 5.42 -10.77
CA ILE A 207 2.01 3.97 -10.58
C ILE A 207 1.77 3.65 -9.10
N GLU A 208 0.66 4.16 -8.57
CA GLU A 208 0.33 4.17 -7.14
C GLU A 208 0.19 2.77 -6.55
N SER A 209 -0.35 1.81 -7.32
CA SER A 209 -0.46 0.43 -6.84
C SER A 209 0.89 -0.20 -6.47
N LYS A 210 1.99 0.22 -7.11
CA LYS A 210 3.34 -0.24 -6.76
C LYS A 210 3.81 0.32 -5.41
N SER A 211 3.60 1.61 -5.15
CA SER A 211 4.06 2.24 -3.90
C SER A 211 3.46 1.57 -2.67
N VAL A 212 2.17 1.23 -2.74
CA VAL A 212 1.43 0.57 -1.67
C VAL A 212 1.94 -0.84 -1.38
N VAL A 213 2.41 -1.56 -2.39
CA VAL A 213 2.90 -2.93 -2.25
C VAL A 213 4.36 -2.98 -1.82
N LEU A 214 5.18 -2.07 -2.34
CA LEU A 214 6.63 -2.10 -2.19
C LEU A 214 7.10 -1.96 -0.74
N TRP A 215 6.51 -1.05 0.02
CA TRP A 215 6.94 -0.85 1.41
C TRP A 215 6.63 -2.09 2.28
N PRO A 216 5.40 -2.63 2.28
CA PRO A 216 5.10 -3.88 2.97
C PRO A 216 5.93 -5.07 2.49
N ALA A 217 6.27 -5.17 1.21
CA ALA A 217 7.09 -6.28 0.72
C ALA A 217 8.52 -6.26 1.32
N PHE A 218 9.10 -5.08 1.53
CA PHE A 218 10.53 -4.95 1.81
C PHE A 218 10.91 -4.61 3.26
N PHE A 219 9.99 -4.14 4.12
CA PHE A 219 10.37 -3.67 5.46
C PHE A 219 10.97 -4.77 6.38
N GLY A 220 10.66 -6.05 6.13
CA GLY A 220 11.23 -7.22 6.81
C GLY A 220 10.55 -7.68 8.12
N LYS A 221 10.79 -8.94 8.50
CA LYS A 221 10.10 -9.62 9.61
C LYS A 221 10.28 -8.94 10.97
N LYS A 222 11.51 -8.50 11.29
CA LYS A 222 11.83 -7.87 12.58
C LYS A 222 11.05 -6.56 12.76
N TYR A 223 10.98 -5.72 11.72
CA TYR A 223 10.16 -4.50 11.76
C TYR A 223 8.67 -4.82 11.93
N SER A 224 8.16 -5.87 11.27
CA SER A 224 6.78 -6.33 11.47
C SER A 224 6.45 -6.61 12.95
N ALA A 225 7.37 -7.26 13.66
CA ALA A 225 7.20 -7.55 15.09
C ALA A 225 7.16 -6.25 15.92
N LEU A 226 8.13 -5.34 15.70
CA LEU A 226 8.20 -4.04 16.37
C LEU A 226 6.93 -3.20 16.13
N LEU A 227 6.39 -3.24 14.91
CA LEU A 227 5.15 -2.55 14.57
C LEU A 227 3.93 -3.16 15.29
N ASN A 228 3.86 -4.49 15.38
CA ASN A 228 2.82 -5.20 16.14
C ASN A 228 2.96 -5.03 17.65
N GLU A 229 4.13 -4.68 18.15
CA GLU A 229 4.36 -4.25 19.54
C GLU A 229 4.04 -2.76 19.77
N ARG A 230 3.68 -2.02 18.71
CA ARG A 230 3.32 -0.59 18.73
C ARG A 230 4.47 0.27 19.25
N ARG A 231 5.69 -0.12 18.89
CA ARG A 231 6.91 0.60 19.24
C ARG A 231 6.92 1.95 18.53
N GLN A 232 7.30 3.00 19.25
CA GLN A 232 7.07 4.38 18.84
C GLN A 232 7.73 4.71 17.48
N ARG A 233 9.00 4.32 17.30
CA ARG A 233 9.70 4.43 16.01
C ARG A 233 9.01 3.70 14.86
N ALA A 234 8.45 2.51 15.13
CA ALA A 234 7.71 1.76 14.12
C ALA A 234 6.41 2.48 13.74
N LEU A 235 5.71 3.07 14.72
CA LEU A 235 4.53 3.89 14.48
C LEU A 235 4.85 5.13 13.65
N VAL A 236 6.00 5.77 13.86
CA VAL A 236 6.44 6.91 13.02
C VAL A 236 6.63 6.48 11.57
N VAL A 237 7.31 5.37 11.30
CA VAL A 237 7.48 4.91 9.90
C VAL A 237 6.13 4.54 9.27
N LEU A 238 5.23 3.91 10.03
CA LEU A 238 3.85 3.64 9.58
C LEU A 238 3.08 4.94 9.29
N TYR A 239 3.25 5.98 10.11
CA TYR A 239 2.62 7.29 9.90
C TYR A 239 3.00 7.89 8.55
N TYR A 240 4.28 7.82 8.15
CA TYR A 240 4.71 8.30 6.83
C TYR A 240 4.25 7.42 5.67
N TYR A 241 4.09 6.12 5.88
CA TYR A 241 3.41 5.27 4.89
C TYR A 241 1.95 5.69 4.70
N LEU A 242 1.23 5.98 5.78
CA LEU A 242 -0.14 6.49 5.72
C LEU A 242 -0.23 7.89 5.10
N GLU A 243 0.75 8.76 5.33
CA GLU A 243 0.88 10.05 4.65
C GLU A 243 1.00 9.86 3.13
N MET A 244 1.83 8.92 2.69
CA MET A 244 1.94 8.56 1.28
C MET A 244 0.60 8.07 0.70
N LEU A 245 -0.13 7.21 1.42
CA LEU A 245 -1.46 6.74 1.00
C LEU A 245 -2.47 7.89 0.93
N ARG A 246 -2.45 8.78 1.92
CA ARG A 246 -3.32 9.97 1.98
C ARG A 246 -3.10 10.86 0.76
N GLY A 247 -1.85 11.10 0.36
CA GLY A 247 -1.51 11.88 -0.83
C GLY A 247 -2.02 11.30 -2.16
N MET A 248 -2.49 10.05 -2.17
CA MET A 248 -3.07 9.39 -3.35
C MET A 248 -4.61 9.34 -3.30
N SER A 249 -5.24 9.76 -2.20
CA SER A 249 -6.68 9.57 -1.96
C SER A 249 -7.59 10.24 -2.98
N ASP A 250 -7.14 11.32 -3.63
CA ASP A 250 -7.86 12.01 -4.70
C ASP A 250 -7.97 11.18 -5.99
N ARG A 251 -7.01 10.26 -6.23
CA ARG A 251 -6.93 9.44 -7.45
C ARG A 251 -7.30 7.97 -7.21
N CYS A 252 -7.06 7.49 -5.99
CA CYS A 252 -7.22 6.10 -5.61
C CYS A 252 -8.30 5.96 -4.52
N TRP A 253 -9.54 5.68 -4.92
CA TRP A 253 -10.69 5.51 -4.01
C TRP A 253 -10.46 4.47 -2.89
N TRP A 254 -9.59 3.49 -3.12
CA TRP A 254 -9.35 2.39 -2.19
C TRP A 254 -8.45 2.78 -1.00
N VAL A 255 -7.90 4.00 -0.98
CA VAL A 255 -7.16 4.59 0.17
C VAL A 255 -7.84 5.81 0.76
N SER A 256 -9.10 6.11 0.42
CA SER A 256 -9.79 7.33 0.89
C SER A 256 -9.87 7.48 2.41
N ASP A 257 -9.86 6.38 3.17
CA ASP A 257 -9.88 6.40 4.64
C ASP A 257 -8.47 6.41 5.28
N ALA A 258 -7.38 6.54 4.50
CA ALA A 258 -6.01 6.55 5.01
C ALA A 258 -5.75 7.68 6.03
N ALA A 259 -6.36 8.85 5.84
CA ALA A 259 -6.25 9.97 6.77
C ALA A 259 -6.78 9.62 8.17
N LYS A 260 -7.93 8.92 8.27
CA LYS A 260 -8.48 8.49 9.56
C LYS A 260 -7.55 7.50 10.27
N CYS A 261 -6.94 6.59 9.51
CA CYS A 261 -5.96 5.66 10.06
C CYS A 261 -4.68 6.38 10.50
N GLN A 262 -4.27 7.42 9.76
CA GLN A 262 -3.13 8.24 10.11
C GLN A 262 -3.34 8.99 11.43
N ASP A 263 -4.50 9.62 11.60
CA ASP A 263 -4.88 10.32 12.84
C ASP A 263 -4.89 9.36 14.04
N TYR A 264 -5.40 8.14 13.83
CA TYR A 264 -5.35 7.09 14.84
C TYR A 264 -3.92 6.71 15.23
N VAL A 265 -3.04 6.48 14.25
CA VAL A 265 -1.61 6.18 14.53
C VAL A 265 -0.93 7.34 15.23
N TYR A 266 -1.21 8.58 14.84
CA TYR A 266 -0.72 9.78 15.54
C TYR A 266 -1.19 9.82 17.00
N GLY A 267 -2.44 9.43 17.26
CA GLY A 267 -3.00 9.28 18.60
C GLY A 267 -2.32 8.21 19.48
N LEU A 268 -1.60 7.25 18.88
CA LEU A 268 -0.81 6.25 19.61
C LEU A 268 0.62 6.71 19.92
N LEU A 269 1.11 7.75 19.24
CA LEU A 269 2.43 8.31 19.50
C LEU A 269 2.44 9.04 20.84
N ASP A 270 3.55 8.96 21.57
CA ASP A 270 3.78 9.78 22.74
C ASP A 270 4.03 11.26 22.39
N VAL A 271 4.09 12.11 23.42
CA VAL A 271 4.20 13.56 23.25
C VAL A 271 5.49 13.95 22.53
N GLY A 272 6.61 13.26 22.80
CA GLY A 272 7.89 13.62 22.23
C GLY A 272 7.99 13.22 20.75
N TRP A 273 7.46 12.06 20.37
CA TRP A 273 7.36 11.66 18.96
C TRP A 273 6.37 12.51 18.16
N ARG A 274 5.28 12.97 18.77
CA ARG A 274 4.38 13.96 18.14
C ARG A 274 5.06 15.30 17.92
N GLY A 275 5.82 15.78 18.92
CA GLY A 275 6.62 17.00 18.80
C GLY A 275 7.66 16.89 17.68
N TRP A 276 8.36 15.76 17.60
CA TRP A 276 9.32 15.49 16.54
C TRP A 276 8.70 15.53 15.14
N LEU A 277 7.48 14.98 14.97
CA LEU A 277 6.77 15.05 13.70
C LEU A 277 6.47 16.50 13.27
N LEU A 278 6.07 17.34 14.22
CA LEU A 278 5.78 18.77 13.97
C LEU A 278 7.05 19.57 13.64
N ASP A 279 8.14 19.34 14.38
CA ASP A 279 9.42 20.03 14.17
C ASP A 279 9.99 19.78 12.77
N VAL A 280 9.81 18.54 12.28
CA VAL A 280 10.28 18.12 10.96
C VAL A 280 9.42 18.71 9.85
N THR A 281 8.10 18.85 10.04
CA THR A 281 7.20 19.41 9.04
C THR A 281 7.29 20.93 8.96
N GLU A 282 7.51 21.63 10.07
CA GLU A 282 7.62 23.10 10.11
C GLU A 282 9.01 23.62 9.74
N ASN A 283 10.08 22.83 9.92
CA ASN A 283 11.47 23.27 9.69
C ASN A 283 12.32 22.24 8.90
N PRO A 284 12.04 22.03 7.60
CA PRO A 284 12.84 21.13 6.77
C PRO A 284 14.31 21.58 6.61
N ASN A 285 14.58 22.90 6.66
CA ASN A 285 15.90 23.49 6.38
C ASN A 285 16.72 23.91 7.63
N ALA A 286 16.11 24.08 8.81
CA ALA A 286 16.88 24.40 10.03
C ALA A 286 17.66 23.18 10.56
N ASN A 287 17.24 21.99 10.14
CA ASN A 287 17.73 20.70 10.60
C ASN A 287 19.05 20.23 9.95
N SER A 288 19.46 20.86 8.85
CA SER A 288 20.77 20.68 8.22
C SER A 288 21.84 21.62 8.81
N MET A 289 21.44 22.75 9.40
CA MET A 289 22.38 23.73 9.98
C MET A 289 22.88 23.39 11.39
N ARG A 290 22.20 22.53 12.16
CA ARG A 290 22.70 22.07 13.48
C ARG A 290 23.93 21.14 13.41
N ARG A 291 24.41 20.79 12.21
CA ARG A 291 25.63 19.97 12.01
C ARG A 291 26.93 20.78 11.84
N LEU A 292 26.91 22.11 11.98
CA LEU A 292 28.09 22.96 11.77
C LEU A 292 28.54 23.78 12.98
N THR A 293 28.01 23.50 14.17
CA THR A 293 28.51 24.09 15.42
C THR A 293 28.77 22.98 16.42
N TYR A 294 29.94 22.36 16.33
CA TYR A 294 30.91 22.08 17.40
C TYR A 294 32.19 21.54 16.78
#